data_AF-A0A3Q0JP37-F1
#
_entry.id   AF-A0A3Q0JP37-F1
#
_cell.length_a   1.000
_cell.length_b   1.000
_cell.length_c   1.000
_cell.angle_alpha   90.00
_cell.angle_beta   90.00
_cell.angle_gamma   90.00
#
_symmetry.space_group_name_H-M   'P 1'
#
loop_
_entity.id
_entity.type
_entity.pdbx_description
1 polymer ?
#
loop_
_entity_poly.entity_id
_entity_poly.type
_entity_poly.pdbx_seq_one_letter_code
_entity_poly.pdbx_strand_id
1 'polypeptide(L)'
;MCGSMPCPACRPECTVNTDCPLDKACVNQKCVDPCPGSCGQNANCRVINHSPVCSCKPGFTGEPRIRCNKIPPRPPPQEDIPEPVNPCYPSPCGPYSQCRDIGGSPSCSCLPNYIGSPPNCRPECVMNSECPSHEACINEKCQDPCPGSCGYNAECKVINHTPICTCPQG
;
A
#
# COMPACT_ATOMS: atom_id res chain seq x y z
N MET A 1 -92.07 18.47 -15.82
CA MET A 1 -90.80 17.73 -15.95
C MET A 1 -90.08 17.83 -14.61
N CYS A 2 -90.37 16.99 -13.62
CA CYS A 2 -89.62 17.09 -12.37
C CYS A 2 -88.28 16.38 -12.54
N GLY A 3 -87.19 17.14 -12.52
CA GLY A 3 -85.88 16.63 -12.11
C GLY A 3 -85.51 17.21 -10.76
N SER A 4 -86.40 17.07 -9.78
CA SER A 4 -86.29 17.59 -8.41
C SER A 4 -84.94 17.28 -7.74
N MET A 5 -84.43 18.28 -7.02
CA MET A 5 -83.29 18.30 -6.09
C MET A 5 -81.87 18.38 -6.68
N PRO A 6 -81.04 19.34 -6.21
CA PRO A 6 -79.69 19.54 -6.71
C PRO A 6 -78.82 18.33 -6.34
N CYS A 7 -77.96 17.86 -7.23
CA CYS A 7 -76.82 17.08 -6.77
C CYS A 7 -76.05 17.99 -5.80
N PRO A 8 -75.87 17.62 -4.52
CA PRO A 8 -74.83 18.26 -3.74
C PRO A 8 -73.58 17.98 -4.55
N ALA A 9 -72.99 19.00 -5.16
CA ALA A 9 -71.69 18.84 -5.79
C ALA A 9 -70.82 18.24 -4.70
N CYS A 10 -70.37 16.99 -4.87
CA CYS A 10 -69.37 16.39 -4.02
C CYS A 10 -68.12 17.23 -4.22
N ARG A 11 -68.02 18.33 -3.48
CA ARG A 11 -66.88 19.21 -3.51
C ARG A 11 -65.73 18.38 -2.96
N PRO A 12 -64.69 18.12 -3.77
CA PRO A 12 -63.54 17.37 -3.29
C PRO A 12 -62.89 18.13 -2.12
N GLU A 13 -62.38 17.40 -1.14
CA GLU A 13 -61.66 17.98 0.00
C GLU A 13 -60.40 18.68 -0.48
N CYS A 14 -59.74 18.12 -1.50
CA CYS A 14 -58.55 18.65 -2.14
C CYS A 14 -58.55 18.32 -3.65
N THR A 15 -57.89 19.15 -4.44
CA THR A 15 -57.59 18.91 -5.86
C THR A 15 -56.09 18.84 -6.12
N VAL A 16 -55.30 19.52 -5.29
CA VAL A 16 -53.85 19.53 -5.33
C VAL A 16 -53.27 19.34 -3.92
N ASN A 17 -52.01 18.91 -3.84
CA ASN A 17 -51.33 18.70 -2.56
C ASN A 17 -51.31 19.94 -1.67
N THR A 18 -51.20 21.14 -2.26
CA THR A 18 -51.19 22.41 -1.53
C THR A 18 -52.53 22.76 -0.87
N ASP A 19 -53.62 22.07 -1.23
CA ASP A 19 -54.91 22.21 -0.55
C ASP A 19 -54.92 21.49 0.82
N CYS A 20 -53.94 20.59 1.03
CA CYS A 20 -53.79 19.84 2.27
C CYS A 20 -52.72 20.47 3.19
N PRO A 21 -52.75 20.15 4.49
CA PRO A 21 -51.62 20.39 5.39
C PRO A 21 -50.32 19.75 4.88
N LEU A 22 -49.16 20.30 5.25
CA LEU A 22 -47.84 19.83 4.81
C LEU A 22 -47.54 18.36 5.16
N ASP A 23 -48.21 17.84 6.19
CA ASP A 23 -48.13 16.46 6.68
C ASP A 23 -49.11 15.51 5.96
N LYS A 24 -49.89 15.98 4.98
CA LYS A 24 -50.87 15.19 4.23
C LYS A 24 -50.71 15.36 2.73
N ALA A 25 -51.17 14.39 1.95
CA ALA A 25 -51.18 14.45 0.49
C ALA A 25 -52.61 14.37 -0.04
N CYS A 26 -52.84 15.00 -1.19
CA CYS A 26 -54.12 14.87 -1.87
C CYS A 26 -54.16 13.56 -2.68
N VAL A 27 -54.91 12.58 -2.19
CA VAL A 27 -55.06 11.27 -2.83
C VAL A 27 -56.55 10.98 -2.96
N ASN A 28 -57.01 10.67 -4.18
CA ASN A 28 -58.43 10.39 -4.47
C ASN A 28 -59.37 11.48 -3.93
N GLN A 29 -59.02 12.76 -4.13
CA GLN A 29 -59.80 13.93 -3.70
C GLN A 29 -59.96 14.07 -2.17
N LYS A 30 -59.08 13.43 -1.38
CA LYS A 30 -59.01 13.52 0.09
C LYS A 30 -57.60 13.78 0.60
N CYS A 31 -57.49 14.51 1.71
CA CYS A 31 -56.22 14.75 2.38
C CYS A 31 -55.88 13.60 3.33
N VAL A 32 -54.97 12.71 2.90
CA VAL A 32 -54.58 11.51 3.65
C VAL A 32 -53.09 11.53 3.97
N ASP A 33 -52.70 10.81 5.02
CA ASP A 33 -51.29 10.55 5.31
C ASP A 33 -50.72 9.60 4.25
N PRO A 34 -49.69 9.98 3.48
CA PRO A 34 -49.07 9.11 2.49
C PRO A 34 -48.12 8.06 3.10
N CYS A 35 -47.88 8.04 4.41
CA CYS A 35 -46.93 7.11 5.04
C CYS A 35 -47.34 5.62 5.05
N PRO A 36 -48.60 5.24 5.32
CA PRO A 36 -49.01 3.84 5.35
C PRO A 36 -48.70 3.14 4.02
N GLY A 37 -47.80 2.14 4.05
CA GLY A 37 -47.39 1.36 2.88
C GLY A 37 -46.29 1.96 2.01
N SER A 38 -45.79 3.17 2.32
CA SER A 38 -44.76 3.84 1.50
C SER A 38 -43.31 3.48 1.85
N CYS A 39 -43.06 3.03 3.10
CA CYS A 39 -41.73 2.72 3.60
C CYS A 39 -41.54 1.23 3.91
N GLY A 40 -40.29 0.80 3.83
CA GLY A 40 -39.88 -0.58 4.09
C GLY A 40 -39.89 -0.96 5.57
N GLN A 41 -39.64 -2.24 5.86
CA GLN A 41 -39.56 -2.71 7.25
C GLN A 41 -38.38 -2.06 8.00
N ASN A 42 -38.59 -1.78 9.30
CA ASN A 42 -37.63 -1.09 10.17
C ASN A 42 -37.23 0.32 9.70
N ALA A 43 -38.07 0.97 8.89
CA ALA A 43 -37.98 2.39 8.57
C ALA A 43 -39.00 3.21 9.36
N ASN A 44 -38.66 4.47 9.61
CA ASN A 44 -39.56 5.53 10.03
C ASN A 44 -40.00 6.31 8.80
N CYS A 45 -41.30 6.58 8.70
CA CYS A 45 -41.85 7.46 7.69
C CYS A 45 -42.10 8.85 8.28
N ARG A 46 -41.74 9.89 7.53
CA ARG A 46 -42.11 11.28 7.81
C ARG A 46 -42.65 11.89 6.53
N VAL A 47 -43.64 12.75 6.63
CA VAL A 47 -44.16 13.47 5.46
C VAL A 47 -43.41 14.79 5.32
N ILE A 48 -42.79 15.04 4.18
CA ILE A 48 -42.13 16.30 3.83
C ILE A 48 -42.72 16.77 2.52
N ASN A 49 -43.33 17.97 2.51
CA ASN A 49 -43.97 18.55 1.33
C ASN A 49 -44.93 17.57 0.65
N HIS A 50 -45.89 17.05 1.42
CA HIS A 50 -46.92 16.12 0.94
C HIS A 50 -46.37 14.77 0.40
N SER A 51 -45.09 14.47 0.64
CA SER A 51 -44.42 13.27 0.14
C SER A 51 -43.86 12.43 1.30
N PRO A 52 -44.01 11.10 1.27
CA PRO A 52 -43.47 10.23 2.29
C PRO A 52 -41.95 10.10 2.11
N VAL A 53 -41.20 10.45 3.15
CA VAL A 53 -39.75 10.31 3.25
C VAL A 53 -39.43 9.24 4.26
N CYS A 54 -38.74 8.19 3.80
CA CYS A 54 -38.38 7.04 4.60
C CYS A 54 -36.95 7.17 5.12
N SER A 55 -36.74 6.86 6.39
CA SER A 55 -35.40 6.80 7.01
C SER A 55 -35.29 5.58 7.91
N CYS A 56 -34.15 4.86 7.92
CA CYS A 56 -33.99 3.71 8.80
C CYS A 56 -34.07 4.10 10.28
N LYS A 57 -34.63 3.21 11.11
CA LYS A 57 -34.65 3.38 12.57
C LYS A 57 -33.23 3.38 13.14
N PRO A 58 -33.00 4.01 14.31
CA PRO A 58 -31.71 3.93 15.00
C PRO A 58 -31.26 2.48 15.19
N GLY A 59 -30.00 2.18 14.86
CA GLY A 59 -29.47 0.82 14.90
C GLY A 59 -29.73 -0.03 13.65
N PHE A 60 -30.36 0.54 12.61
CA PHE A 60 -30.58 -0.12 11.33
C PHE A 60 -29.94 0.66 10.16
N THR A 61 -29.55 -0.06 9.11
CA THR A 61 -28.94 0.46 7.88
C THR A 61 -29.50 -0.26 6.64
N GLY A 62 -29.34 0.32 5.46
CA GLY A 62 -29.86 -0.21 4.20
C GLY A 62 -30.82 0.75 3.50
N GLU A 63 -31.75 0.21 2.72
CA GLU A 63 -32.66 0.98 1.87
C GLU A 63 -34.00 1.24 2.58
N PRO A 64 -34.31 2.48 3.01
CA PRO A 64 -35.50 2.78 3.82
C PRO A 64 -36.84 2.53 3.12
N ARG A 65 -36.86 2.52 1.78
CA ARG A 65 -38.06 2.22 0.99
C ARG A 65 -38.34 0.72 0.86
N ILE A 66 -37.31 -0.12 1.01
CA ILE A 66 -37.40 -1.57 0.80
C ILE A 66 -37.33 -2.28 2.15
N ARG A 67 -36.19 -2.20 2.82
CA ARG A 67 -35.95 -2.80 4.14
C ARG A 67 -34.67 -2.24 4.76
N CYS A 68 -34.73 -1.93 6.05
CA CYS A 68 -33.56 -1.67 6.87
C CYS A 68 -33.17 -2.94 7.65
N ASN A 69 -31.87 -3.25 7.68
CA ASN A 69 -31.28 -4.39 8.38
C ASN A 69 -30.54 -3.88 9.62
N LYS A 70 -30.38 -4.71 10.66
CA LYS A 70 -29.62 -4.32 11.86
C LYS A 70 -28.17 -4.00 11.47
N ILE A 71 -27.63 -2.94 12.05
CA ILE A 71 -26.22 -2.59 11.89
C ILE A 71 -25.40 -3.70 12.57
N PRO A 72 -24.46 -4.35 11.86
CA PRO A 72 -23.60 -5.36 12.48
C PRO A 72 -22.73 -4.72 13.56
N PRO A 73 -22.36 -5.47 14.60
CA PRO A 73 -21.40 -4.98 15.58
C PRO A 73 -20.10 -4.58 14.88
N ARG A 74 -19.44 -3.55 15.40
CA ARG A 74 -18.11 -3.17 14.92
C ARG A 74 -17.19 -4.40 15.07
N PRO A 75 -16.36 -4.74 14.07
CA PRO A 75 -15.35 -5.77 14.26
C PRO A 75 -14.49 -5.43 15.48
N PRO A 76 -13.95 -6.44 16.18
CA PRO A 76 -12.98 -6.20 17.24
C PRO A 76 -11.80 -5.39 16.67
N PRO A 77 -11.14 -4.55 17.50
CA PRO A 77 -9.88 -3.93 17.11
C PRO A 77 -8.94 -5.03 16.60
N GLN A 78 -8.35 -4.83 15.41
CA GLN A 78 -7.27 -5.70 14.97
C GLN A 78 -6.10 -5.45 15.90
N GLU A 79 -5.60 -6.50 16.55
CA GLU A 79 -4.29 -6.45 17.19
C GLU A 79 -3.27 -6.29 16.07
N ASP A 80 -2.54 -5.17 16.06
CA ASP A 80 -1.42 -4.93 15.15
C ASP A 80 -0.30 -5.90 15.51
N ILE A 81 -0.35 -7.12 14.96
CA ILE A 81 0.76 -8.06 15.01
C ILE A 81 1.81 -7.50 14.05
N PRO A 82 2.97 -7.01 14.52
CA PRO A 82 3.98 -6.50 13.62
C PRO A 82 4.45 -7.64 12.74
N GLU A 83 4.39 -7.45 11.41
CA GLU A 83 5.02 -8.40 10.50
C GLU A 83 6.52 -8.49 10.83
N PRO A 84 7.12 -9.69 10.78
CA PRO A 84 8.55 -9.85 11.01
C PRO A 84 9.33 -9.07 9.94
N VAL A 85 9.86 -7.92 10.33
CA VAL A 85 10.71 -7.09 9.45
C VAL A 85 12.08 -7.77 9.35
N ASN A 86 12.52 -8.07 8.13
CA ASN A 86 13.86 -8.60 7.91
C ASN A 86 14.89 -7.47 8.16
N PRO A 87 15.75 -7.58 9.20
CA PRO A 87 16.70 -6.53 9.56
C PRO A 87 17.82 -6.32 8.54
N CYS A 88 17.98 -7.25 7.58
CA CYS A 88 18.96 -7.16 6.50
C CYS A 88 18.40 -6.52 5.21
N TYR A 89 17.17 -6.00 5.21
CA TYR A 89 16.56 -5.38 4.04
C TYR A 89 15.95 -4.00 4.31
N PRO A 90 16.48 -2.91 3.70
CA PRO A 90 17.71 -2.86 2.92
C PRO A 90 18.94 -3.13 3.79
N SER A 91 20.02 -3.67 3.21
CA SER A 91 21.20 -4.09 4.00
C SER A 91 21.87 -2.90 4.70
N PRO A 92 22.06 -2.95 6.03
CA PRO A 92 22.77 -1.92 6.79
C PRO A 92 24.29 -2.09 6.77
N CYS A 93 24.81 -3.19 6.23
CA CYS A 93 26.20 -3.63 6.43
C CYS A 93 27.25 -2.97 5.52
N GLY A 94 26.86 -2.07 4.62
CA GLY A 94 27.78 -1.44 3.67
C GLY A 94 28.28 -2.38 2.55
N PRO A 95 29.10 -1.87 1.62
CA PRO A 95 29.63 -2.64 0.51
C PRO A 95 30.59 -3.75 0.98
N TYR A 96 30.75 -4.78 0.13
CA TYR A 96 31.63 -5.92 0.36
C TYR A 96 31.41 -6.66 1.70
N SER A 97 30.20 -6.53 2.25
CA SER A 97 29.80 -7.09 3.54
C SER A 97 28.57 -7.98 3.38
N GLN A 98 28.53 -9.07 4.14
CA GLN A 98 27.39 -9.96 4.26
C GLN A 98 26.59 -9.60 5.52
N CYS A 99 25.26 -9.47 5.37
CA CYS A 99 24.32 -9.35 6.48
C CYS A 99 23.73 -10.71 6.86
N ARG A 100 23.62 -11.00 8.15
CA ARG A 100 22.93 -12.16 8.72
C ARG A 100 22.01 -11.70 9.83
N ASP A 101 20.78 -12.21 9.87
CA ASP A 101 19.87 -11.97 10.98
C ASP A 101 20.23 -12.91 12.16
N ILE A 102 20.61 -12.32 13.29
CA ILE A 102 20.88 -13.02 14.53
C ILE A 102 19.90 -12.52 15.58
N GLY A 103 18.79 -13.25 15.76
CA GLY A 103 17.80 -12.95 16.81
C GLY A 103 16.99 -11.68 16.58
N GLY A 104 16.70 -11.32 15.32
CA GLY A 104 15.98 -10.11 14.94
C GLY A 104 16.88 -8.88 14.82
N SER A 105 18.20 -9.06 14.82
CA SER A 105 19.20 -7.99 14.70
C SER A 105 20.15 -8.27 13.54
N PRO A 106 20.54 -7.24 12.76
CA PRO A 106 21.48 -7.41 11.67
C PRO A 106 22.90 -7.57 12.21
N SER A 107 23.56 -8.66 11.82
CA SER A 107 24.97 -8.91 12.07
C SER A 107 25.74 -8.85 10.75
N CYS A 108 26.83 -8.08 10.73
CA CYS A 108 27.60 -7.80 9.53
C CYS A 108 28.99 -8.44 9.62
N SER A 109 29.44 -9.04 8.52
CA SER A 109 30.83 -9.50 8.37
C SER A 109 31.35 -9.21 6.96
N CYS A 110 32.65 -9.00 6.77
CA CYS A 110 33.22 -8.86 5.43
C CYS A 110 33.02 -10.14 4.60
N LEU A 111 32.84 -9.99 3.28
CA LEU A 111 32.87 -11.11 2.36
C LEU A 111 34.26 -11.76 2.33
N PRO A 112 34.38 -13.02 1.88
CA PRO A 112 35.68 -13.68 1.74
C PRO A 112 36.64 -12.86 0.88
N ASN A 113 37.90 -12.74 1.31
CA ASN A 113 38.97 -11.94 0.69
C ASN A 113 38.86 -10.41 0.85
N TYR A 114 37.82 -9.89 1.49
CA TYR A 114 37.76 -8.48 1.86
C TYR A 114 38.29 -8.29 3.28
N ILE A 115 39.08 -7.23 3.48
CA ILE A 115 39.73 -6.90 4.75
C ILE A 115 39.03 -5.73 5.44
N GLY A 116 39.26 -5.61 6.75
CA GLY A 116 38.70 -4.54 7.58
C GLY A 116 37.50 -5.00 8.39
N SER A 117 36.58 -4.06 8.65
CA SER A 117 35.37 -4.33 9.42
C SER A 117 34.19 -3.58 8.82
N PRO A 118 32.99 -4.21 8.74
CA PRO A 118 31.80 -3.54 8.23
C PRO A 118 31.51 -2.23 8.98
N PRO A 119 31.00 -1.19 8.29
CA PRO A 119 30.61 -1.15 6.87
C PRO A 119 31.77 -0.85 5.91
N ASN A 120 33.01 -0.76 6.40
CA ASN A 120 34.19 -0.33 5.65
C ASN A 120 35.05 -1.52 5.18
N CYS A 121 34.41 -2.62 4.80
CA CYS A 121 35.13 -3.72 4.16
C CYS A 121 35.67 -3.24 2.82
N ARG A 122 36.92 -3.58 2.53
CA ARG A 122 37.62 -3.17 1.30
C ARG A 122 38.47 -4.31 0.76
N PRO A 123 38.77 -4.31 -0.55
CA PRO A 123 39.70 -5.28 -1.11
C PRO A 123 41.11 -5.08 -0.54
N GLU A 124 42.01 -6.02 -0.85
CA GLU A 124 43.42 -5.92 -0.47
C GLU A 124 44.09 -4.69 -1.10
N CYS A 125 43.76 -4.41 -2.37
CA CYS A 125 44.21 -3.22 -3.09
C CYS A 125 43.12 -2.72 -4.05
N VAL A 126 43.15 -1.42 -4.33
CA VAL A 126 42.44 -0.79 -5.46
C VAL A 126 43.45 -0.18 -6.44
N MET A 127 44.63 0.21 -5.95
CA MET A 127 45.71 0.78 -6.73
C MET A 127 47.04 0.04 -6.49
N ASN A 128 47.91 0.05 -7.50
CA ASN A 128 49.25 -0.54 -7.43
C ASN A 128 50.07 -0.02 -6.23
N SER A 129 49.92 1.25 -5.88
CA SER A 129 50.62 1.88 -4.75
C SER A 129 50.26 1.30 -3.38
N GLU A 130 49.18 0.53 -3.28
CA GLU A 130 48.79 -0.18 -2.05
C GLU A 130 49.52 -1.53 -1.91
N CYS A 131 50.15 -2.01 -2.99
CA CYS A 131 50.95 -3.23 -3.01
C CYS A 131 52.44 -2.95 -2.80
N PRO A 132 53.23 -3.94 -2.40
CA PRO A 132 54.69 -3.89 -2.47
C PRO A 132 55.20 -3.57 -3.88
N SER A 133 56.38 -2.97 -4.00
CA SER A 133 56.94 -2.53 -5.29
C SER A 133 57.21 -3.66 -6.30
N HIS A 134 57.23 -4.92 -5.84
CA HIS A 134 57.42 -6.13 -6.64
C HIS A 134 56.10 -6.85 -7.00
N GLU A 135 54.95 -6.29 -6.61
CA GLU A 135 53.62 -6.81 -6.91
C GLU A 135 52.78 -5.74 -7.59
N ALA A 136 51.68 -6.11 -8.24
CA ALA A 136 50.72 -5.18 -8.84
C ALA A 136 49.32 -5.50 -8.31
N CYS A 137 48.44 -4.50 -8.33
CA CYS A 137 47.05 -4.70 -7.99
C CYS A 137 46.32 -5.33 -9.19
N ILE A 138 46.10 -6.64 -9.09
CA ILE A 138 45.46 -7.46 -10.13
C ILE A 138 44.24 -8.14 -9.51
N ASN A 139 43.06 -7.85 -10.06
CA ASN A 139 41.78 -8.39 -9.56
C ASN A 139 41.59 -8.17 -8.05
N GLU A 140 41.79 -6.93 -7.58
CA GLU A 140 41.59 -6.53 -6.17
C GLU A 140 42.56 -7.20 -5.17
N LYS A 141 43.64 -7.82 -5.65
CA LYS A 141 44.69 -8.47 -4.85
C LYS A 141 46.09 -8.05 -5.29
N CYS A 142 47.02 -8.03 -4.35
CA CYS A 142 48.43 -7.83 -4.67
C CYS A 142 49.01 -9.15 -5.19
N GLN A 143 49.42 -9.15 -6.46
CA GLN A 143 49.92 -10.34 -7.14
C GLN A 143 51.11 -10.00 -8.03
N ASP A 144 51.98 -10.97 -8.26
CA ASP A 144 53.07 -10.86 -9.22
C ASP A 144 52.49 -10.68 -10.65
N PRO A 145 52.80 -9.58 -11.36
CA PRO A 145 52.35 -9.37 -12.73
C PRO A 145 53.14 -10.18 -13.77
N CYS A 146 54.21 -10.89 -13.43
CA CYS A 146 55.04 -11.64 -14.39
C CYS A 146 54.35 -12.82 -15.09
N PRO A 147 53.55 -13.68 -14.42
CA PRO A 147 52.90 -14.82 -15.05
C PRO A 147 52.01 -14.40 -16.22
N GLY A 148 52.36 -14.83 -17.44
CA GLY A 148 51.60 -14.55 -18.67
C GLY A 148 51.89 -13.20 -19.34
N SER A 149 52.77 -12.37 -18.75
CA SER A 149 53.11 -11.05 -19.31
C SER A 149 54.26 -11.08 -20.31
N CYS A 150 55.20 -12.02 -20.17
CA CYS A 150 56.40 -12.13 -21.01
C CYS A 150 56.32 -13.27 -22.03
N GLY A 151 57.04 -13.12 -23.14
CA GLY A 151 57.19 -14.15 -24.18
C GLY A 151 58.02 -15.36 -23.74
N TYR A 152 58.02 -16.43 -24.54
CA TYR A 152 58.75 -17.66 -24.25
C TYR A 152 60.25 -17.41 -24.05
N ASN A 153 60.82 -17.97 -22.97
CA ASN A 153 62.22 -17.79 -22.55
C ASN A 153 62.67 -16.36 -22.21
N ALA A 154 61.76 -15.40 -22.02
CA ALA A 154 62.12 -14.10 -21.47
C ALA A 154 62.19 -14.15 -19.93
N GLU A 155 63.24 -13.55 -19.35
CA GLU A 155 63.35 -13.32 -17.91
C GLU A 155 62.44 -12.14 -17.52
N CYS A 156 61.57 -12.33 -16.52
CA CYS A 156 60.68 -11.29 -16.04
C CYS A 156 61.17 -10.70 -14.72
N LYS A 157 61.19 -9.36 -14.62
CA LYS A 157 61.45 -8.61 -13.39
C LYS A 157 60.36 -7.58 -13.16
N VAL A 158 59.84 -7.51 -11.95
CA VAL A 158 58.85 -6.48 -11.60
C VAL A 158 59.58 -5.22 -11.15
N ILE A 159 59.32 -4.10 -11.82
CA ILE A 159 59.86 -2.78 -11.48
C ILE A 159 58.68 -1.82 -11.35
N ASN A 160 58.45 -1.29 -10.14
CA ASN A 160 57.33 -0.40 -9.83
C ASN A 160 55.99 -0.95 -10.33
N HIS A 161 55.63 -2.15 -9.86
CA HIS A 161 54.37 -2.82 -10.19
C HIS A 161 54.22 -3.20 -11.68
N THR A 162 55.26 -3.04 -12.50
CA THR A 162 55.22 -3.31 -13.94
C THR A 162 56.16 -4.47 -14.27
N PRO A 163 55.70 -5.49 -15.03
CA PRO A 163 56.57 -6.57 -15.48
C PRO A 163 57.48 -6.06 -16.60
N ILE A 164 58.79 -6.26 -16.44
CA ILE A 164 59.83 -5.95 -17.41
C ILE A 164 60.40 -7.27 -17.91
N CYS A 165 60.28 -7.51 -19.21
CA CYS A 165 60.75 -8.73 -19.87
C CYS A 165 62.10 -8.48 -20.52
N THR A 166 63.12 -9.26 -20.16
CA THR A 166 64.44 -9.23 -20.77
C THR A 166 64.75 -10.57 -21.43
N CYS A 167 65.09 -10.56 -22.72
CA CYS A 167 65.57 -11.77 -23.38
C CYS A 167 67.05 -12.00 -23.03
N PRO A 168 67.45 -13.20 -22.58
CA PRO A 168 68.86 -13.52 -22.50
C PRO A 168 69.49 -13.42 -23.90
N GLN A 169 70.60 -12.69 -24.00
CA GLN A 169 71.34 -12.58 -25.27
C GLN A 169 71.92 -13.96 -25.61
N GLY A 170 71.53 -14.47 -26.77
CA GLY A 170 72.19 -15.58 -27.45
C GLY A 170 73.24 -15.06 -28.42
#